data_AF-A0A250X9L0-F1
#
_entry.id   AF-A0A250X9L0-F1
#
_cell.length_a   1.000
_cell.length_b   1.000
_cell.length_c   1.000
_cell.angle_alpha   90.00
_cell.angle_beta   90.00
_cell.angle_gamma   90.00
#
_symmetry.space_group_name_H-M   'P 1'
#
loop_
_entity.id
_entity.type
_entity.pdbx_description
1 polymer ?
#
loop_
_entity_poly.entity_id
_entity_poly.type
_entity_poly.pdbx_seq_one_letter_code
_entity_poly.pdbx_strand_id
1 'polypeptide(L)'
;MGTDPVVRTILHQTSYMACSATNSLTDGVDIIGINVYNWCHVADTFVTSGYQSILQQFINSNMNTPFIFSEYGCNTQDFASPYPWTSNYRTWVQVPCLFSPSQMASYFSGGVAYTLVMAAGQKNAADSASSFGLVATTAGGNTAPGQPPFYELPSYSNLQSQYLTVSMTQPGKPLIGAPTRAPSVCPTLTDADMLTWFEAYKLSNGSAKTGPDPTTGQPYWNSTYAQAATYLQLGTTPPSQILV
;
A
#
# COMPACT_ATOMS: atom_id res chain seq x y z
N MET A 1 21.01 -8.15 -10.87
CA MET A 1 19.56 -8.31 -10.64
C MET A 1 19.01 -6.91 -10.40
N GLY A 2 18.16 -6.41 -11.30
CA GLY A 2 17.68 -5.03 -11.25
C GLY A 2 16.76 -4.83 -10.05
N THR A 3 17.15 -3.95 -9.13
CA THR A 3 16.26 -3.50 -8.06
C THR A 3 15.23 -2.57 -8.69
N ASP A 4 13.97 -2.99 -8.67
CA ASP A 4 12.85 -2.12 -9.03
C ASP A 4 12.98 -0.80 -8.22
N PRO A 5 13.11 0.36 -8.91
CA PRO A 5 13.34 1.65 -8.24
C PRO A 5 12.21 2.03 -7.28
N VAL A 6 10.98 1.56 -7.51
CA VAL A 6 9.84 1.81 -6.61
C VAL A 6 10.03 1.05 -5.30
N VAL A 7 10.39 -0.23 -5.37
CA VAL A 7 10.56 -1.06 -4.17
C VAL A 7 11.79 -0.62 -3.37
N ARG A 8 12.88 -0.21 -4.05
CA ARG A 8 14.06 0.38 -3.40
C ARG A 8 13.69 1.64 -2.60
N THR A 9 12.83 2.49 -3.15
CA THR A 9 12.39 3.73 -2.51
C THR A 9 11.57 3.46 -1.24
N ILE A 10 10.67 2.47 -1.28
CA ILE A 10 9.86 2.07 -0.11
C ILE A 10 10.76 1.58 1.04
N LEU A 11 11.83 0.85 0.74
CA LEU A 11 12.75 0.36 1.77
C LEU A 11 13.47 1.49 2.51
N HIS A 12 13.94 2.51 1.79
CA HIS A 12 14.62 3.66 2.40
C HIS A 12 13.68 4.46 3.32
N GLN A 13 12.43 4.70 2.88
CA GLN A 13 11.41 5.38 3.70
C GLN A 13 11.10 4.61 4.97
N THR A 14 10.83 3.32 4.83
CA THR A 14 10.42 2.47 5.95
C THR A 14 11.56 2.24 6.93
N SER A 15 12.80 2.18 6.44
CA SER A 15 14.02 2.17 7.29
C SER A 15 14.20 3.46 8.07
N TYR A 16 13.92 4.62 7.46
CA TYR A 16 13.99 5.91 8.15
C TYR A 16 12.87 6.05 9.20
N MET A 17 11.63 5.66 8.88
CA MET A 17 10.54 5.68 9.86
C MET A 17 10.77 4.70 11.02
N ALA A 18 11.52 3.62 10.78
CA ALA A 18 11.84 2.62 11.80
C ALA A 18 13.09 2.95 12.63
N CYS A 19 13.89 3.94 12.21
CA CYS A 19 15.15 4.24 12.86
C CYS A 19 14.97 5.05 14.14
N SER A 20 16.05 5.12 14.91
CA SER A 20 16.14 5.93 16.11
C SER A 20 17.15 7.05 15.91
N ALA A 21 16.65 8.30 15.88
CA ALA A 21 17.51 9.47 15.79
C ALA A 21 18.24 9.77 17.12
N THR A 22 17.62 9.42 18.25
CA THR A 22 18.14 9.70 19.59
C THR A 22 18.74 8.49 20.31
N ASN A 23 18.87 7.35 19.62
CA ASN A 23 19.09 6.03 20.24
C ASN A 23 18.00 5.65 21.26
N SER A 24 16.81 6.27 21.19
CA SER A 24 15.61 5.88 21.91
C SER A 24 14.68 4.99 21.07
N LEU A 25 13.99 4.06 21.72
CA LEU A 25 12.97 3.22 21.08
C LEU A 25 11.65 3.96 20.79
N THR A 26 11.51 5.19 21.28
CA THR A 26 10.30 6.01 21.16
C THR A 26 10.13 6.70 19.82
N ASP A 27 11.21 6.82 19.04
CA ASP A 27 11.22 7.69 17.86
C ASP A 27 10.83 6.95 16.57
N GLY A 28 11.05 5.64 16.54
CA GLY A 28 10.75 4.81 15.38
C GLY A 28 9.37 4.16 15.47
N VAL A 29 8.65 4.08 14.36
CA VAL A 29 7.29 3.51 14.28
C VAL A 29 7.21 2.07 14.80
N ASP A 30 6.09 1.71 15.41
CA ASP A 30 5.90 0.36 15.97
C ASP A 30 5.53 -0.69 14.91
N ILE A 31 4.85 -0.28 13.84
CA ILE A 31 4.41 -1.13 12.72
C ILE A 31 4.54 -0.33 11.43
N ILE A 32 4.94 -1.02 10.37
CA ILE A 32 5.06 -0.44 9.03
C ILE A 32 3.99 -1.04 8.13
N GLY A 33 3.10 -0.18 7.65
CA GLY A 33 2.14 -0.49 6.60
C GLY A 33 2.64 -0.01 5.25
N ILE A 34 2.57 -0.86 4.23
CA ILE A 34 2.74 -0.43 2.84
C ILE A 34 1.53 -0.84 1.99
N ASN A 35 1.15 0.03 1.07
CA ASN A 35 0.07 -0.22 0.12
C ASN A 35 0.65 -0.95 -1.10
N VAL A 36 0.19 -2.17 -1.36
CA VAL A 36 0.77 -3.06 -2.38
C VAL A 36 -0.29 -3.53 -3.37
N TYR A 37 -0.16 -3.05 -4.61
CA TYR A 37 -1.12 -3.29 -5.68
C TYR A 37 -0.50 -4.01 -6.88
N ASN A 38 0.66 -4.64 -6.74
CA ASN A 38 1.41 -5.19 -7.88
C ASN A 38 0.84 -6.50 -8.47
N TRP A 39 -0.02 -7.20 -7.75
CA TRP A 39 -0.63 -8.44 -8.24
C TRP A 39 -1.92 -8.11 -9.01
N CYS A 40 -1.79 -7.90 -10.32
CA CYS A 40 -2.88 -7.40 -11.18
C CYS A 40 -3.32 -8.41 -12.26
N HIS A 41 -2.59 -9.50 -12.43
CA HIS A 41 -2.96 -10.55 -13.38
C HIS A 41 -3.34 -11.85 -12.65
N VAL A 42 -4.27 -12.60 -13.24
CA VAL A 42 -4.64 -13.94 -12.72
C VAL A 42 -3.45 -14.89 -12.79
N ALA A 43 -2.60 -14.73 -13.81
CA ALA A 43 -1.40 -15.53 -14.02
C ALA A 43 -0.21 -15.10 -13.15
N ASP A 44 -0.34 -14.02 -12.37
CA ASP A 44 0.75 -13.61 -11.49
C ASP A 44 1.05 -14.66 -10.43
N THR A 45 2.31 -14.74 -10.06
CA THR A 45 2.86 -15.62 -9.03
C THR A 45 3.54 -14.76 -7.96
N PHE A 46 3.97 -15.39 -6.86
CA PHE A 46 4.79 -14.71 -5.84
C PHE A 46 6.02 -13.99 -6.42
N VAL A 47 6.60 -14.53 -7.49
CA VAL A 47 7.77 -13.96 -8.15
C VAL A 47 7.35 -12.85 -9.12
N THR A 48 6.44 -13.15 -10.05
CA THR A 48 6.10 -12.22 -11.15
C THR A 48 5.30 -11.00 -10.65
N SER A 49 4.52 -11.13 -9.58
CA SER A 49 3.85 -10.00 -8.91
C SER A 49 4.82 -9.05 -8.19
N GLY A 50 6.09 -9.42 -8.04
CA GLY A 50 7.06 -8.64 -7.27
C GLY A 50 6.98 -8.81 -5.75
N TYR A 51 6.06 -9.62 -5.22
CA TYR A 51 5.94 -9.87 -3.77
C TYR A 51 7.23 -10.48 -3.19
N GLN A 52 7.91 -11.35 -3.93
CA GLN A 52 9.22 -11.88 -3.53
C GLN A 52 10.27 -10.79 -3.39
N SER A 53 10.30 -9.84 -4.33
CA SER A 53 11.25 -8.72 -4.31
C SER A 53 11.01 -7.80 -3.11
N ILE A 54 9.74 -7.51 -2.81
CA ILE A 54 9.33 -6.74 -1.61
C ILE A 54 9.82 -7.45 -0.35
N LEU A 55 9.51 -8.75 -0.20
CA LEU A 55 9.92 -9.53 0.96
C LEU A 55 11.44 -9.56 1.12
N GLN A 56 12.18 -9.84 0.05
CA GLN A 56 13.65 -9.90 0.08
C GLN A 56 14.27 -8.57 0.51
N GLN A 57 13.68 -7.45 0.09
CA GLN A 57 14.18 -6.14 0.51
C GLN A 57 13.99 -5.90 2.01
N PHE A 58 12.81 -6.21 2.56
CA PHE A 58 12.61 -6.13 4.01
C PHE A 58 13.54 -7.07 4.78
N ILE A 59 13.72 -8.31 4.33
CA ILE A 59 14.69 -9.24 4.95
C ILE A 59 16.11 -8.66 4.92
N ASN A 60 16.54 -8.10 3.78
CA ASN A 60 17.89 -7.56 3.59
C ASN A 60 18.14 -6.26 4.36
N SER A 61 17.10 -5.52 4.73
CA SER A 61 17.21 -4.27 5.49
C SER A 61 17.61 -4.45 6.95
N ASN A 62 17.51 -5.67 7.48
CA ASN A 62 17.64 -5.97 8.91
C ASN A 62 16.70 -5.14 9.81
N MET A 63 15.58 -4.64 9.27
CA MET A 63 14.57 -3.97 10.06
C MET A 63 13.91 -4.95 11.04
N ASN A 64 13.86 -4.57 12.31
CA ASN A 64 13.22 -5.35 13.37
C ASN A 64 11.83 -4.82 13.74
N THR A 65 11.16 -4.18 12.78
CA THR A 65 9.83 -3.58 12.95
C THR A 65 8.82 -4.43 12.18
N PRO A 66 7.71 -4.88 12.81
CA PRO A 66 6.65 -5.60 12.12
C PRO A 66 6.16 -4.87 10.87
N PHE A 67 5.98 -5.63 9.80
CA PHE A 67 5.52 -5.11 8.51
C PHE A 67 4.24 -5.82 8.06
N ILE A 68 3.29 -5.03 7.55
CA ILE A 68 1.96 -5.43 7.08
C ILE A 68 1.68 -4.77 5.72
N PHE A 69 0.86 -5.41 4.88
CA PHE A 69 0.23 -4.70 3.76
C PHE A 69 -0.97 -3.94 4.32
N SER A 70 -0.80 -2.64 4.51
CA SER A 70 -1.89 -1.77 4.95
C SER A 70 -3.03 -1.77 3.96
N GLU A 71 -2.72 -1.96 2.67
CA GLU A 71 -3.69 -2.20 1.62
C GLU A 71 -3.15 -3.19 0.59
N TYR A 72 -4.01 -4.06 0.09
CA TYR A 72 -3.75 -4.81 -1.13
C TYR A 72 -5.03 -5.10 -1.90
N GLY A 73 -4.87 -5.49 -3.18
CA GLY A 73 -5.98 -5.89 -4.04
C GLY A 73 -6.07 -5.02 -5.28
N CYS A 74 -5.15 -5.22 -6.22
CA CYS A 74 -5.17 -4.54 -7.51
C CYS A 74 -6.53 -4.70 -8.18
N ASN A 75 -7.05 -3.61 -8.73
CA ASN A 75 -8.30 -3.61 -9.49
C ASN A 75 -8.07 -3.21 -10.96
N THR A 76 -6.84 -3.25 -11.46
CA THR A 76 -6.53 -2.92 -12.85
C THR A 76 -6.20 -4.19 -13.63
N GLN A 77 -5.89 -4.05 -14.93
CA GLN A 77 -5.55 -5.17 -15.81
C GLN A 77 -6.66 -6.23 -15.85
N ASP A 78 -6.38 -7.48 -15.47
CA ASP A 78 -7.34 -8.59 -15.46
C ASP A 78 -8.49 -8.34 -14.46
N PHE A 79 -8.29 -7.43 -13.50
CA PHE A 79 -9.26 -7.10 -12.46
C PHE A 79 -10.01 -5.78 -12.71
N ALA A 80 -9.91 -5.24 -13.92
CA ALA A 80 -10.65 -4.06 -14.34
C ALA A 80 -12.13 -4.39 -14.51
N SER A 81 -12.89 -4.28 -13.41
CA SER A 81 -14.34 -4.54 -13.34
C SER A 81 -15.14 -3.23 -13.48
N PRO A 82 -15.57 -2.83 -14.70
CA PRO A 82 -16.37 -1.63 -14.91
C PRO A 82 -17.84 -1.85 -14.52
N TYR A 83 -18.58 -0.77 -14.26
CA TYR A 83 -20.04 -0.82 -14.16
C TYR A 83 -20.62 -1.41 -15.47
N PRO A 84 -21.58 -2.36 -15.44
CA PRO A 84 -22.47 -2.74 -14.34
C PRO A 84 -21.93 -3.79 -13.35
N TRP A 85 -20.61 -3.91 -13.21
CA TRP A 85 -19.93 -4.87 -12.34
C TRP A 85 -20.36 -6.29 -12.71
N THR A 86 -20.07 -6.73 -13.93
CA THR A 86 -20.48 -8.07 -14.44
C THR A 86 -19.31 -8.96 -14.84
N SER A 87 -18.08 -8.43 -14.85
CA SER A 87 -16.89 -9.16 -15.30
C SER A 87 -15.64 -8.69 -14.55
N ASN A 88 -14.54 -9.43 -14.74
CA ASN A 88 -13.18 -9.05 -14.32
C ASN A 88 -13.06 -8.73 -12.82
N TYR A 89 -13.76 -9.49 -11.98
CA TYR A 89 -13.65 -9.33 -10.53
C TYR A 89 -12.31 -9.84 -10.02
N ARG A 90 -11.85 -9.26 -8.91
CA ARG A 90 -10.67 -9.75 -8.21
C ARG A 90 -10.90 -11.18 -7.74
N THR A 91 -9.98 -12.06 -8.10
CA THR A 91 -9.99 -13.48 -7.72
C THR A 91 -9.28 -13.73 -6.38
N TRP A 92 -8.46 -12.77 -5.94
CA TRP A 92 -7.74 -12.78 -4.67
C TRP A 92 -6.75 -13.94 -4.49
N VAL A 93 -6.27 -14.52 -5.60
CA VAL A 93 -5.35 -15.67 -5.61
C VAL A 93 -4.00 -15.43 -4.91
N GLN A 94 -3.67 -14.17 -4.62
CA GLN A 94 -2.51 -13.78 -3.82
C GLN A 94 -2.68 -14.04 -2.32
N VAL A 95 -3.90 -14.18 -1.82
CA VAL A 95 -4.15 -14.35 -0.37
C VAL A 95 -3.40 -15.55 0.22
N PRO A 96 -3.43 -16.76 -0.38
CA PRO A 96 -2.62 -17.88 0.10
C PRO A 96 -1.11 -17.56 0.23
N CYS A 97 -0.57 -16.71 -0.65
CA CYS A 97 0.82 -16.31 -0.59
C CYS A 97 1.15 -15.49 0.67
N LEU A 98 0.24 -14.61 1.10
CA LEU A 98 0.43 -13.77 2.29
C LEU A 98 0.53 -14.61 3.57
N PHE A 99 -0.20 -15.73 3.62
CA PHE A 99 -0.33 -16.59 4.80
C PHE A 99 0.53 -17.87 4.71
N SER A 100 1.27 -18.09 3.63
CA SER A 100 2.15 -19.23 3.46
C SER A 100 3.50 -19.01 4.17
N PRO A 101 3.92 -19.90 5.11
CA PRO A 101 5.22 -19.78 5.78
C PRO A 101 6.43 -19.88 4.84
N SER A 102 6.30 -20.61 3.73
CA SER A 102 7.36 -20.74 2.72
C SER A 102 7.47 -19.53 1.80
N GLN A 103 6.51 -18.59 1.88
CA GLN A 103 6.49 -17.35 1.12
C GLN A 103 6.59 -16.16 2.06
N MET A 104 5.47 -15.65 2.58
CA MET A 104 5.47 -14.38 3.33
C MET A 104 5.33 -14.54 4.84
N ALA A 105 4.51 -15.49 5.32
CA ALA A 105 4.06 -15.51 6.72
C ALA A 105 5.15 -15.72 7.78
N SER A 106 6.37 -16.12 7.38
CA SER A 106 7.52 -16.21 8.29
C SER A 106 8.14 -14.87 8.69
N TYR A 107 7.86 -13.80 7.92
CA TYR A 107 8.44 -12.46 8.10
C TYR A 107 7.39 -11.34 8.02
N PHE A 108 6.18 -11.69 7.59
CA PHE A 108 5.11 -10.75 7.26
C PHE A 108 3.90 -10.94 8.18
N SER A 109 3.28 -9.83 8.58
CA SER A 109 2.18 -9.83 9.55
C SER A 109 0.78 -9.88 8.91
N GLY A 110 0.67 -10.25 7.63
CA GLY A 110 -0.59 -10.30 6.89
C GLY A 110 -0.95 -8.97 6.21
N GLY A 111 -2.22 -8.78 5.86
CA GLY A 111 -2.62 -7.56 5.17
C GLY A 111 -4.11 -7.31 5.17
N VAL A 112 -4.49 -6.09 4.78
CA VAL A 112 -5.89 -5.65 4.70
C VAL A 112 -6.30 -5.48 3.24
N ALA A 113 -7.33 -6.22 2.83
CA ALA A 113 -7.90 -6.10 1.49
C ALA A 113 -8.62 -4.74 1.35
N TYR A 114 -8.24 -3.95 0.34
CA TYR A 114 -8.86 -2.66 0.09
C TYR A 114 -9.97 -2.79 -0.96
N THR A 115 -11.23 -2.45 -0.72
CA THR A 115 -11.88 -2.01 0.53
C THR A 115 -13.28 -2.62 0.62
N LEU A 116 -13.91 -2.59 1.80
CA LEU A 116 -15.23 -3.18 1.99
C LEU A 116 -16.31 -2.47 1.16
N VAL A 117 -16.43 -1.14 1.30
CA VAL A 117 -17.52 -0.36 0.68
C VAL A 117 -16.99 0.42 -0.52
N MET A 118 -17.67 0.31 -1.65
CA MET A 118 -17.35 1.09 -2.86
C MET A 118 -17.53 2.60 -2.61
N ALA A 119 -16.57 3.40 -3.09
CA ALA A 119 -16.61 4.86 -2.96
C ALA A 119 -17.83 5.46 -3.67
N ALA A 120 -18.42 6.53 -3.11
CA ALA A 120 -19.62 7.14 -3.66
C ALA A 120 -19.39 7.68 -5.08
N GLY A 121 -20.36 7.49 -5.96
CA GLY A 121 -20.32 7.97 -7.35
C GLY A 121 -19.39 7.20 -8.27
N GLN A 122 -18.75 6.13 -7.81
CA GLN A 122 -17.78 5.35 -8.60
C GLN A 122 -18.41 4.75 -9.86
N LYS A 123 -19.72 4.46 -9.86
CA LYS A 123 -20.47 4.10 -11.07
C LYS A 123 -20.34 5.10 -12.24
N ASN A 124 -20.20 6.39 -11.94
CA ASN A 124 -20.21 7.47 -12.93
C ASN A 124 -18.85 8.19 -13.07
N ALA A 125 -17.82 7.70 -12.39
CA ALA A 125 -16.49 8.31 -12.48
C ALA A 125 -15.94 8.12 -13.91
N ALA A 126 -15.36 9.16 -14.51
CA ALA A 126 -14.73 9.07 -15.82
C ALA A 126 -13.59 8.01 -15.85
N ASP A 127 -13.01 7.73 -14.68
CA ASP A 127 -11.99 6.71 -14.41
C ASP A 127 -12.57 5.47 -13.71
N SER A 128 -13.88 5.19 -13.82
CA SER A 128 -14.55 4.00 -13.22
C SER A 128 -14.15 2.67 -13.87
N ALA A 129 -12.93 2.57 -14.41
CA ALA A 129 -12.42 1.38 -15.08
C ALA A 129 -12.49 0.13 -14.17
N SER A 130 -12.62 0.33 -12.86
CA SER A 130 -12.58 -0.75 -11.90
C SER A 130 -13.21 -0.44 -10.54
N SER A 131 -13.85 -1.45 -9.95
CA SER A 131 -14.38 -1.41 -8.59
C SER A 131 -13.30 -1.79 -7.55
N PHE A 132 -13.17 -0.99 -6.49
CA PHE A 132 -12.37 -1.36 -5.30
C PHE A 132 -13.23 -1.93 -4.17
N GLY A 133 -14.53 -1.64 -4.16
CA GLY A 133 -15.44 -2.14 -3.13
C GLY A 133 -15.66 -3.65 -3.24
N LEU A 134 -15.97 -4.29 -2.11
CA LEU A 134 -16.57 -5.62 -2.08
C LEU A 134 -18.11 -5.53 -2.05
N VAL A 135 -18.65 -4.39 -1.61
CA VAL A 135 -20.08 -4.09 -1.53
C VAL A 135 -20.36 -2.75 -2.21
N ALA A 136 -21.33 -2.74 -3.12
CA ALA A 136 -21.92 -1.53 -3.69
C ALA A 136 -23.14 -1.10 -2.86
N THR A 137 -23.35 0.20 -2.71
CA THR A 137 -24.48 0.73 -1.93
C THR A 137 -25.33 1.71 -2.72
N THR A 138 -26.63 1.74 -2.43
CA THR A 138 -27.56 2.71 -3.02
C THR A 138 -27.25 4.13 -2.55
N ALA A 139 -26.88 4.30 -1.27
CA ALA A 139 -26.44 5.58 -0.72
C ALA A 139 -25.18 6.12 -1.43
N GLY A 140 -24.28 5.23 -1.84
CA GLY A 140 -23.12 5.58 -2.66
C GLY A 140 -23.44 5.76 -4.15
N GLY A 141 -24.68 5.56 -4.59
CA GLY A 141 -25.06 5.65 -6.00
C GLY A 141 -24.44 4.56 -6.88
N ASN A 142 -24.04 3.42 -6.30
CA ASN A 142 -23.27 2.38 -6.98
C ASN A 142 -24.09 1.15 -7.38
N THR A 143 -25.36 1.11 -6.99
CA THR A 143 -26.29 0.02 -7.32
C THR A 143 -27.12 0.33 -8.56
N ALA A 144 -27.55 -0.71 -9.27
CA ALA A 144 -28.55 -0.59 -10.33
C ALA A 144 -29.97 -0.40 -9.72
N PRO A 145 -30.93 0.18 -10.47
CA PRO A 145 -32.33 0.19 -10.06
C PRO A 145 -32.83 -1.24 -9.75
N GLY A 146 -33.49 -1.40 -8.60
CA GLY A 146 -34.02 -2.70 -8.16
C GLY A 146 -33.02 -3.58 -7.38
N GLN A 147 -31.76 -3.18 -7.25
CA GLN A 147 -30.82 -3.85 -6.34
C GLN A 147 -31.06 -3.45 -4.87
N PRO A 148 -30.70 -4.32 -3.90
CA PRO A 148 -30.79 -4.02 -2.48
C PRO A 148 -29.87 -2.85 -2.07
N PRO A 149 -30.14 -2.20 -0.91
CA PRO A 149 -29.31 -1.10 -0.39
C PRO A 149 -27.83 -1.44 -0.22
N PHE A 150 -27.53 -2.71 0.05
CA PHE A 150 -26.21 -3.31 0.10
C PHE A 150 -26.18 -4.45 -0.91
N TYR A 151 -25.40 -4.30 -1.96
CA TYR A 151 -25.22 -5.29 -3.01
C TYR A 151 -23.81 -5.87 -2.94
N GLU A 152 -23.71 -7.14 -2.58
CA GLU A 152 -22.44 -7.86 -2.55
C GLU A 152 -21.93 -8.11 -3.97
N LEU A 153 -20.68 -7.72 -4.24
CA LEU A 153 -20.03 -7.99 -5.52
C LEU A 153 -19.34 -9.35 -5.46
N PRO A 154 -19.19 -10.08 -6.59
CA PRO A 154 -18.46 -11.35 -6.62
C PRO A 154 -17.04 -11.33 -6.07
N SER A 155 -16.38 -10.15 -6.05
CA SER A 155 -15.08 -9.99 -5.37
C SER A 155 -15.15 -10.33 -3.87
N TYR A 156 -16.29 -10.13 -3.20
CA TYR A 156 -16.49 -10.47 -1.80
C TYR A 156 -16.41 -11.98 -1.58
N SER A 157 -17.24 -12.76 -2.29
CA SER A 157 -17.25 -14.22 -2.20
C SER A 157 -15.92 -14.83 -2.64
N ASN A 158 -15.24 -14.23 -3.62
CA ASN A 158 -13.90 -14.64 -4.03
C ASN A 158 -12.88 -14.44 -2.89
N LEU A 159 -12.88 -13.27 -2.24
CA LEU A 159 -11.98 -12.99 -1.12
C LEU A 159 -12.24 -13.95 0.05
N GLN A 160 -13.51 -14.11 0.41
CA GLN A 160 -13.93 -15.04 1.46
C GLN A 160 -13.43 -16.46 1.16
N SER A 161 -13.62 -16.94 -0.07
CA SER A 161 -13.17 -18.27 -0.49
C SER A 161 -11.66 -18.44 -0.31
N GLN A 162 -10.86 -17.43 -0.66
CA GLN A 162 -9.41 -17.49 -0.48
C GLN A 162 -9.02 -17.48 1.01
N TYR A 163 -9.64 -16.65 1.84
CA TYR A 163 -9.38 -16.66 3.29
C TYR A 163 -9.73 -17.99 3.95
N LEU A 164 -10.76 -18.69 3.47
CA LEU A 164 -11.11 -20.02 3.97
C LEU A 164 -10.08 -21.11 3.61
N THR A 165 -9.21 -20.87 2.63
CA THR A 165 -8.14 -21.82 2.27
C THR A 165 -6.88 -21.69 3.13
N VAL A 166 -6.74 -20.59 3.87
CA VAL A 166 -5.54 -20.30 4.65
C VAL A 166 -5.76 -20.62 6.12
N SER A 167 -4.73 -21.17 6.75
CA SER A 167 -4.67 -21.33 8.20
C SER A 167 -3.47 -20.57 8.72
N MET A 168 -3.67 -19.69 9.70
CA MET A 168 -2.58 -19.06 10.42
C MET A 168 -2.08 -20.02 11.51
N THR A 169 -1.48 -21.14 11.12
CA THR A 169 -0.61 -21.87 12.03
C THR A 169 0.71 -21.13 12.08
N GLN A 170 0.86 -20.20 13.05
CA GLN A 170 2.20 -19.76 13.42
C GLN A 170 2.90 -20.98 14.03
N PRO A 171 3.91 -21.57 13.37
CA PRO A 171 4.56 -22.74 13.90
C PRO A 171 5.44 -22.29 15.06
N GLY A 172 4.88 -22.33 16.28
CA GLY A 172 5.60 -22.49 17.55
C GLY A 172 6.86 -21.66 17.76
N LYS A 173 7.05 -20.53 17.05
CA LYS A 173 8.08 -19.58 17.44
C LYS A 173 7.63 -19.13 18.82
N PRO A 174 8.44 -19.35 19.88
CA PRO A 174 8.14 -18.68 21.14
C PRO A 174 7.91 -17.22 20.78
N LEU A 175 6.94 -16.56 21.44
CA LEU A 175 6.86 -15.10 21.45
C LEU A 175 8.31 -14.63 21.46
N ILE A 176 8.78 -14.03 20.37
CA ILE A 176 10.18 -13.61 20.28
C ILE A 176 10.34 -12.80 21.56
N GLY A 177 11.13 -13.33 22.51
CA GLY A 177 11.15 -12.79 23.87
C GLY A 177 11.29 -11.29 23.74
N ALA A 178 10.48 -10.53 24.51
CA ALA A 178 10.23 -9.10 24.37
C ALA A 178 11.20 -8.45 23.37
N PRO A 179 10.76 -8.09 22.15
CA PRO A 179 11.67 -7.75 21.06
C PRO A 179 12.76 -6.87 21.61
N THR A 180 14.00 -7.36 21.59
CA THR A 180 15.18 -6.53 21.85
C THR A 180 15.31 -5.64 20.63
N ARG A 181 14.37 -4.70 20.50
CA ARG A 181 14.44 -3.61 19.56
C ARG A 181 15.70 -2.88 19.99
N ALA A 182 16.77 -3.07 19.26
CA ALA A 182 17.93 -2.21 19.36
C ALA A 182 17.58 -0.97 18.53
N PRO A 183 17.88 0.25 19.04
CA PRO A 183 17.79 1.45 18.22
C PRO A 183 18.62 1.23 16.94
N SER A 184 18.00 1.31 15.77
CA SER A 184 18.71 1.28 14.50
C SER A 184 19.15 2.69 14.14
N VAL A 185 20.41 2.82 13.70
CA VAL A 185 20.94 4.11 13.23
C VAL A 185 20.17 4.52 11.98
N CYS A 186 19.71 5.78 11.96
CA CYS A 186 19.03 6.31 10.79
C CYS A 186 19.92 6.28 9.56
N PRO A 187 19.42 5.79 8.41
CA PRO A 187 20.16 5.92 7.17
C PRO A 187 20.38 7.41 6.88
N THR A 188 21.59 7.77 6.45
CA THR A 188 21.84 9.13 5.95
C THR A 188 20.98 9.33 4.70
N LEU A 189 19.99 10.21 4.79
CA LEU A 189 19.22 10.66 3.64
C LEU A 189 20.00 11.80 2.97
N THR A 190 20.51 11.57 1.77
CA THR A 190 21.07 12.67 0.97
C THR A 190 19.95 13.42 0.25
N ASP A 191 20.20 14.68 -0.14
CA ASP A 191 19.27 15.44 -0.97
C ASP A 191 18.94 14.70 -2.27
N ALA A 192 19.90 13.95 -2.82
CA ALA A 192 19.71 13.12 -4.00
C ALA A 192 18.76 11.93 -3.73
N ASP A 193 18.82 11.33 -2.54
CA ASP A 193 17.89 10.27 -2.12
C ASP A 193 16.47 10.82 -1.96
N MET A 194 16.34 12.02 -1.40
CA MET A 194 15.05 12.72 -1.25
C MET A 194 14.47 13.21 -2.59
N LEU A 195 15.31 13.70 -3.50
CA LEU A 195 14.89 14.07 -4.86
C LEU A 195 14.45 12.84 -5.66
N THR A 196 15.20 11.74 -5.59
CA THR A 196 14.80 10.46 -6.19
C THR A 196 13.49 9.96 -5.58
N TRP A 197 13.32 10.12 -4.28
CA TRP A 197 12.07 9.82 -3.56
C TRP A 197 10.88 10.60 -4.12
N PHE A 198 11.03 11.92 -4.27
CA PHE A 198 9.98 12.77 -4.84
C PHE A 198 9.66 12.46 -6.30
N GLU A 199 10.67 12.17 -7.12
CA GLU A 199 10.46 11.83 -8.52
C GLU A 199 9.82 10.44 -8.69
N ALA A 200 10.18 9.45 -7.86
CA ALA A 200 9.52 8.14 -7.86
C ALA A 200 8.04 8.22 -7.40
N TYR A 201 7.73 9.12 -6.46
CA TYR A 201 6.34 9.41 -6.08
C TYR A 201 5.53 10.04 -7.23
N LYS A 202 6.14 10.98 -7.99
CA LYS A 202 5.53 11.55 -9.20
C LYS A 202 5.22 10.48 -10.26
N LEU A 203 6.12 9.52 -10.44
CA LEU A 203 5.98 8.47 -11.46
C LEU A 203 4.95 7.40 -11.10
N SER A 204 4.73 7.12 -9.81
CA SER A 204 3.75 6.10 -9.36
C SER A 204 2.31 6.61 -9.33
N ASN A 205 2.10 7.92 -9.13
CA ASN A 205 0.78 8.55 -9.22
C ASN A 205 0.51 9.10 -10.62
N GLY A 206 0.36 8.21 -11.61
CA GLY A 206 -0.04 8.52 -13.00
C GLY A 206 -1.39 9.25 -13.17
N SER A 207 -1.98 9.74 -12.07
CA SER A 207 -3.17 10.57 -11.97
C SER A 207 -2.87 11.87 -11.21
N ALA A 208 -1.65 12.40 -11.26
CA ALA A 208 -1.42 13.77 -10.84
C ALA A 208 -2.38 14.63 -11.67
N LYS A 209 -3.35 15.29 -11.01
CA LYS A 209 -4.21 16.28 -11.66
C LYS A 209 -3.29 17.24 -12.42
N THR A 210 -3.26 17.10 -13.74
CA THR A 210 -2.47 17.95 -14.63
C THR A 210 -3.24 19.26 -14.79
N GLY A 211 -3.17 20.11 -13.78
CA GLY A 211 -3.81 21.42 -13.81
C GLY A 211 -3.68 22.19 -12.50
N PRO A 212 -3.77 23.52 -12.56
CA PRO A 212 -3.91 24.33 -11.36
C PRO A 212 -5.22 23.98 -10.64
N ASP A 213 -5.20 24.01 -9.32
CA ASP A 213 -6.38 24.01 -8.46
C ASP A 213 -7.34 25.11 -8.97
N PRO A 214 -8.58 24.77 -9.36
CA PRO A 214 -9.52 25.71 -9.96
C PRO A 214 -9.96 26.83 -9.00
N THR A 215 -9.68 26.68 -7.70
CA THR A 215 -9.98 27.67 -6.66
C THR A 215 -8.84 28.65 -6.42
N THR A 216 -7.58 28.19 -6.56
CA THR A 216 -6.39 28.98 -6.19
C THR A 216 -5.48 29.32 -7.38
N GLY A 217 -5.70 28.69 -8.54
CA GLY A 217 -4.83 28.85 -9.71
C GLY A 217 -3.43 28.25 -9.53
N GLN A 218 -3.15 27.62 -8.39
CA GLN A 218 -1.84 27.05 -8.05
C GLN A 218 -1.82 25.56 -8.41
N PRO A 219 -0.68 24.99 -8.83
CA PRO A 219 -0.56 23.54 -8.93
C PRO A 219 -0.91 22.90 -7.58
N TYR A 220 -1.74 21.86 -7.58
CA TYR A 220 -2.11 21.11 -6.35
C TYR A 220 -0.89 20.65 -5.52
N TRP A 221 0.29 20.63 -6.13
CA TRP A 221 1.53 20.11 -5.58
C TRP A 221 2.53 21.19 -5.12
N ASN A 222 2.22 22.49 -5.24
CA ASN A 222 3.15 23.57 -4.89
C ASN A 222 3.51 23.56 -3.39
N SER A 223 2.52 23.45 -2.49
CA SER A 223 2.77 23.59 -1.04
C SER A 223 3.68 22.47 -0.49
N THR A 224 3.46 21.22 -0.86
CA THR A 224 4.23 20.08 -0.34
C THR A 224 5.66 20.04 -0.88
N TYR A 225 5.87 20.39 -2.16
CA TYR A 225 7.21 20.49 -2.74
C TYR A 225 7.96 21.72 -2.27
N ALA A 226 7.29 22.86 -2.08
CA ALA A 226 7.91 24.04 -1.49
C ALA A 226 8.33 23.75 -0.04
N GLN A 227 7.50 23.05 0.74
CA GLN A 227 7.85 22.62 2.10
C GLN A 227 9.00 21.61 2.12
N ALA A 228 9.00 20.65 1.20
CA ALA A 228 10.08 19.70 1.05
C ALA A 228 11.40 20.35 0.59
N ALA A 229 11.35 21.27 -0.37
CA ALA A 229 12.50 22.04 -0.81
C ALA A 229 13.01 22.97 0.30
N THR A 230 12.11 23.51 1.11
CA THR A 230 12.45 24.29 2.31
C THR A 230 13.11 23.42 3.38
N TYR A 231 12.63 22.18 3.58
CA TYR A 231 13.28 21.19 4.45
C TYR A 231 14.70 20.85 3.97
N LEU A 232 14.88 20.63 2.67
CA LEU A 232 16.18 20.33 2.07
C LEU A 232 17.16 21.52 2.18
N GLN A 233 16.67 22.76 2.13
CA GLN A 233 17.52 23.95 2.29
C GLN A 233 17.85 24.29 3.75
N LEU A 234 16.93 24.02 4.69
CA LEU A 234 17.04 24.50 6.07
C LEU A 234 17.38 23.41 7.10
N GLY A 235 17.28 22.13 6.72
CA GLY A 235 17.54 21.00 7.63
C GLY A 235 16.52 20.85 8.77
N THR A 236 15.40 21.59 8.72
CA THR A 236 14.34 21.56 9.73
C THR A 236 12.97 21.67 9.06
N THR A 237 11.98 20.88 9.52
CA THR A 237 10.59 21.05 9.10
C THR A 237 10.02 22.33 9.74
N PRO A 238 9.27 23.17 9.00
CA PRO A 238 8.55 24.29 9.60
C PRO A 238 7.60 23.78 10.69
N PRO A 239 7.46 24.47 11.85
CA PRO A 239 6.86 23.91 13.07
C PRO A 239 5.36 23.54 13.04
N SER A 240 4.68 23.49 11.89
CA SER A 240 3.21 23.52 11.89
C SER A 240 2.50 22.58 10.91
N GLN A 241 3.16 21.64 10.24
CA GLN A 241 2.45 20.66 9.40
C GLN A 241 3.02 19.25 9.57
N ILE A 242 2.55 18.56 10.61
CA ILE A 242 2.57 17.10 10.64
C ILE A 242 1.53 16.66 9.60
N LEU A 243 1.99 16.09 8.49
CA LEU A 243 1.16 15.38 7.54
C LEU A 243 0.63 14.14 8.27
N VAL A 244 -0.65 14.17 8.61
CA VAL A 244 -1.45 12.98 8.99
C VAL A 244 -2.10 12.43 7.75
#